data_AF-A9AXV4-F1
#
_entry.id   AF-A9AXV4-F1
#
_cell.length_a   1.000
_cell.length_b   1.000
_cell.length_c   1.000
_cell.angle_alpha   90.00
_cell.angle_beta   90.00
_cell.angle_gamma   90.00
#
_symmetry.space_group_name_H-M   'P 1'
#
loop_
_entity.id
_entity.type
_entity.pdbx_description
1 polymer ?
#
loop_
_entity_poly.entity_id
_entity_poly.type
_entity_poly.pdbx_seq_one_letter_code
_entity_poly.pdbx_strand_id
1 'polypeptide(L)'
;MQSIDKLFVNREKQTAGFVKMVQGETPKRIMMIEAGGGLGKSWTVEFMRAECQRRGIPNTEIDFADSVVYDYLAMLRRARDGLGPAAFNQFTQALNEVTQPTVRIETGTANTNAINNLLGQGNTFSGSNVNVGEVVAGNVIKDNSFVINADNAVVRQALQDRLTLAFFECLTALAAQGPLCFFFDTYDKVTVEAEAWLMGHLLPRVRDGLIQNVVVVIAGRSVPKLDNQWDRMIARTGLDLFSEPYVKEYLVQRRGLIDDPNVIKALFQGSTGQPQLLAMLADNILRSQDSGGDDDWL
;
A
#
# COMPACT_ATOMS: atom_id res chain seq x y z
N MET A 1 14.97 6.40 -12.92
CA MET A 1 14.42 5.06 -12.61
C MET A 1 14.76 4.16 -13.80
N GLN A 2 15.77 3.29 -13.71
CA GLN A 2 15.96 2.25 -14.73
C GLN A 2 14.65 1.46 -14.78
N SER A 3 14.05 1.29 -15.97
CA SER A 3 12.74 0.62 -16.12
C SER A 3 12.81 -0.72 -15.39
N ILE A 4 11.89 -0.96 -14.46
CA ILE A 4 11.81 -2.19 -13.67
C ILE A 4 11.81 -3.44 -14.57
N ASP A 5 11.27 -3.30 -15.78
CA ASP A 5 11.25 -4.32 -16.83
C ASP A 5 12.66 -4.73 -17.30
N LYS A 6 13.66 -3.85 -17.13
CA LYS A 6 15.06 -4.17 -17.44
C LYS A 6 15.64 -5.19 -16.47
N LEU A 7 15.30 -5.14 -15.19
CA LEU A 7 15.93 -5.96 -14.15
C LEU A 7 15.09 -7.17 -13.71
N PHE A 8 13.88 -7.30 -14.23
CA PHE A 8 12.94 -8.36 -13.87
C PHE A 8 13.19 -9.64 -14.68
N VAL A 9 13.45 -10.75 -13.99
CA VAL A 9 13.79 -12.06 -14.58
C VAL A 9 13.08 -13.18 -13.82
N ASN A 10 12.58 -14.20 -14.54
CA ASN A 10 12.05 -15.46 -13.98
C ASN A 10 10.87 -15.29 -13.01
N ARG A 11 9.85 -14.55 -13.44
CA ARG A 11 8.61 -14.28 -12.67
C ARG A 11 7.39 -14.18 -13.58
N GLU A 12 7.47 -14.80 -14.76
CA GLU A 12 6.48 -14.76 -15.84
C GLU A 12 5.18 -15.43 -15.39
N LYS A 13 5.27 -16.51 -14.60
CA LYS A 13 4.10 -17.22 -14.07
C LYS A 13 3.26 -16.32 -13.17
N GLN A 14 3.89 -15.63 -12.21
CA GLN A 14 3.22 -14.73 -11.27
C GLN A 14 2.62 -13.55 -12.02
N THR A 15 3.39 -12.96 -12.94
CA THR A 15 2.98 -11.83 -13.75
C THR A 15 1.82 -12.18 -14.68
N ALA A 16 1.90 -13.28 -15.41
CA ALA A 16 0.83 -13.75 -16.29
C ALA A 16 -0.44 -14.10 -15.49
N GLY A 17 -0.27 -14.71 -14.31
CA GLY A 17 -1.38 -14.97 -13.39
C GLY A 17 -2.08 -13.67 -12.97
N PHE A 18 -1.31 -12.65 -12.58
CA PHE A 18 -1.84 -11.35 -12.20
C PHE A 18 -2.57 -10.66 -13.36
N VAL A 19 -1.99 -10.65 -14.55
CA VAL A 19 -2.60 -10.08 -15.77
C VAL A 19 -3.96 -10.75 -16.06
N LYS A 20 -4.04 -12.08 -15.97
CA LYS A 20 -5.31 -12.83 -16.11
C LYS A 20 -6.35 -12.42 -15.06
N MET A 21 -5.93 -12.20 -13.81
CA MET A 21 -6.82 -11.77 -12.72
C MET A 21 -7.42 -10.40 -13.00
N VAL A 22 -6.59 -9.46 -13.43
CA VAL A 22 -6.97 -8.08 -13.75
C VAL A 22 -7.86 -8.00 -15.00
N GLN A 23 -7.62 -8.87 -15.99
CA GLN A 23 -8.45 -8.97 -17.20
C GLN A 23 -9.76 -9.74 -16.98
N GLY A 24 -9.96 -10.32 -15.79
CA GLY A 24 -11.15 -11.12 -15.49
C GLY A 24 -11.18 -12.50 -16.15
N GLU A 25 -10.07 -12.96 -16.74
CA GLU A 25 -9.94 -14.27 -17.42
C GLU A 25 -9.92 -15.47 -16.45
N THR A 26 -9.93 -15.18 -15.15
CA THR A 26 -9.96 -16.17 -14.08
C THR A 26 -10.89 -15.68 -12.97
N PRO A 27 -11.56 -16.56 -12.19
CA PRO A 27 -12.31 -16.16 -11.01
C PRO A 27 -11.40 -15.76 -9.83
N LYS A 28 -10.08 -15.95 -9.95
CA LYS A 28 -9.12 -15.59 -8.92
C LYS A 28 -9.08 -14.07 -8.74
N ARG A 29 -9.22 -13.60 -7.51
CA ARG A 29 -9.22 -12.17 -7.15
C ARG A 29 -8.21 -11.84 -6.06
N ILE A 30 -7.68 -12.83 -5.36
CA ILE A 30 -6.69 -12.66 -4.31
C ILE A 30 -5.44 -13.44 -4.69
N MET A 31 -4.30 -12.77 -4.85
CA MET A 31 -3.01 -13.40 -5.07
C MET A 31 -2.21 -13.34 -3.77
N MET A 32 -1.70 -14.49 -3.32
CA MET A 32 -0.83 -14.59 -2.16
C MET A 32 0.57 -14.98 -2.61
N ILE A 33 1.54 -14.13 -2.32
CA ILE A 33 2.96 -14.32 -2.63
C ILE A 33 3.69 -14.58 -1.31
N GLU A 34 3.87 -15.86 -0.98
CA GLU A 34 4.57 -16.30 0.23
C GLU A 34 5.98 -16.75 -0.13
N ALA A 35 7.00 -16.03 0.35
CA ALA A 35 8.38 -16.38 0.05
C ALA A 35 9.35 -15.88 1.13
N GLY A 36 10.48 -16.58 1.27
CA GLY A 36 11.58 -16.18 2.14
C GLY A 36 12.16 -14.78 1.85
N GLY A 37 13.04 -14.32 2.75
CA GLY A 37 13.73 -13.04 2.61
C GLY A 37 14.61 -12.99 1.35
N GLY A 38 14.65 -11.83 0.69
CA GLY A 38 15.56 -11.60 -0.45
C GLY A 38 15.19 -12.30 -1.77
N LEU A 39 14.01 -12.93 -1.87
CA LEU A 39 13.55 -13.62 -3.09
C LEU A 39 12.85 -12.71 -4.12
N GLY A 40 12.77 -11.41 -3.85
CA GLY A 40 12.21 -10.42 -4.78
C GLY A 40 10.68 -10.24 -4.72
N LYS A 41 10.08 -10.37 -3.53
CA LYS A 41 8.64 -10.10 -3.31
C LYS A 41 8.26 -8.67 -3.68
N SER A 42 8.91 -7.69 -3.06
CA SER A 42 8.69 -6.26 -3.32
C SER A 42 8.94 -5.90 -4.78
N TRP A 43 9.96 -6.50 -5.41
CA TRP A 43 10.20 -6.34 -6.85
C TRP A 43 9.05 -6.89 -7.71
N THR A 44 8.45 -8.01 -7.30
CA THR A 44 7.30 -8.61 -8.00
C THR A 44 6.05 -7.74 -7.83
N VAL A 45 5.82 -7.21 -6.63
CA VAL A 45 4.71 -6.27 -6.34
C VAL A 45 4.89 -4.97 -7.14
N GLU A 46 6.07 -4.37 -7.11
CA GLU A 46 6.38 -3.15 -7.86
C GLU A 46 6.22 -3.36 -9.37
N PHE A 47 6.62 -4.51 -9.90
CA PHE A 47 6.40 -4.85 -11.31
C PHE A 47 4.91 -4.87 -11.65
N MET A 48 4.09 -5.54 -10.83
CA MET A 48 2.63 -5.59 -11.02
C MET A 48 2.00 -4.20 -10.90
N ARG A 49 2.52 -3.34 -10.01
CA ARG A 49 2.08 -1.95 -9.86
C ARG A 49 2.39 -1.14 -11.11
N ALA A 50 3.60 -1.29 -11.66
CA ALA A 50 3.99 -0.67 -12.92
C ALA A 50 3.12 -1.16 -14.10
N GLU A 51 2.74 -2.44 -14.12
CA GLU A 51 1.79 -2.98 -15.10
C GLU A 51 0.41 -2.31 -14.99
N CYS A 52 -0.12 -2.11 -13.76
CA CYS A 52 -1.35 -1.37 -13.56
C CYS A 52 -1.25 0.05 -14.11
N GLN A 53 -0.17 0.76 -13.80
CA GLN A 53 0.06 2.12 -14.29
C GLN A 53 0.13 2.16 -15.82
N ARG A 54 0.84 1.23 -16.46
CA ARG A 54 0.92 1.10 -17.94
C ARG A 54 -0.45 0.87 -18.58
N ARG A 55 -1.38 0.24 -17.87
CA ARG A 55 -2.76 -0.04 -18.32
C ARG A 55 -3.78 1.01 -17.86
N GLY A 56 -3.38 2.04 -17.11
CA GLY A 56 -4.30 3.03 -16.55
C GLY A 56 -5.23 2.47 -15.47
N ILE A 57 -4.82 1.40 -14.77
CA ILE A 57 -5.60 0.72 -13.75
C ILE A 57 -5.33 1.36 -12.38
N PRO A 58 -6.35 1.91 -11.69
CA PRO A 58 -6.21 2.46 -10.35
C PRO A 58 -5.63 1.41 -9.40
N ASN A 59 -4.59 1.79 -8.65
CA ASN A 59 -3.96 0.89 -7.72
C ASN A 59 -3.44 1.60 -6.48
N THR A 60 -3.36 0.88 -5.37
CA THR A 60 -2.78 1.38 -4.11
C THR A 60 -1.82 0.34 -3.54
N GLU A 61 -0.76 0.83 -2.89
CA GLU A 61 0.21 0.01 -2.19
C GLU A 61 0.29 0.40 -0.72
N ILE A 62 0.30 -0.62 0.13
CA ILE A 62 0.44 -0.54 1.58
C ILE A 62 1.62 -1.46 1.92
N ASP A 63 2.77 -0.87 2.22
CA ASP A 63 3.96 -1.60 2.68
C ASP A 63 4.03 -1.51 4.20
N PHE A 64 3.81 -2.62 4.90
CA PHE A 64 3.84 -2.63 6.36
C PHE A 64 5.27 -2.54 6.93
N ALA A 65 6.30 -2.46 6.08
CA ALA A 65 7.66 -2.13 6.50
C ALA A 65 7.98 -0.63 6.45
N ASP A 66 7.08 0.20 5.93
CA ASP A 66 7.30 1.64 5.90
C ASP A 66 7.28 2.26 7.33
N SER A 67 7.54 3.56 7.43
CA SER A 67 7.57 4.26 8.73
C SER A 67 6.18 4.64 9.24
N VAL A 68 5.10 4.20 8.60
CA VAL A 68 3.72 4.54 8.95
C VAL A 68 3.14 3.47 9.87
N VAL A 69 2.56 3.91 10.99
CA VAL A 69 1.74 3.03 11.82
C VAL A 69 0.35 2.96 11.22
N TYR A 70 0.02 1.82 10.62
CA TYR A 70 -1.26 1.62 9.94
C TYR A 70 -2.39 1.33 10.93
N ASP A 71 -3.00 2.38 11.46
CA ASP A 71 -4.32 2.26 12.09
C ASP A 71 -5.45 2.16 11.02
N TYR A 72 -6.67 1.92 11.49
CA TYR A 72 -7.85 1.82 10.64
C TYR A 72 -8.00 3.01 9.67
N LEU A 73 -7.76 4.25 10.13
CA LEU A 73 -7.92 5.44 9.30
C LEU A 73 -6.75 5.62 8.32
N ALA A 74 -5.53 5.33 8.75
CA ALA A 74 -4.35 5.35 7.92
C ALA A 74 -4.53 4.40 6.72
N MET A 75 -5.11 3.22 6.94
CA MET A 75 -5.46 2.27 5.87
C MET A 75 -6.43 2.88 4.86
N LEU A 76 -7.54 3.48 5.32
CA LEU A 76 -8.53 4.09 4.43
C LEU A 76 -7.96 5.29 3.66
N ARG A 77 -7.19 6.16 4.33
CA ARG A 77 -6.55 7.32 3.71
C ARG A 77 -5.52 6.89 2.67
N ARG A 78 -4.68 5.90 3.00
CA ARG A 78 -3.69 5.37 2.08
C ARG A 78 -4.34 4.78 0.83
N ALA A 79 -5.40 3.99 1.01
CA ALA A 79 -6.16 3.43 -0.10
C ALA A 79 -6.83 4.51 -0.96
N ARG A 80 -7.45 5.52 -0.34
CA ARG A 80 -8.02 6.68 -1.02
C ARG A 80 -6.97 7.39 -1.89
N ASP A 81 -5.83 7.70 -1.30
CA ASP A 81 -4.78 8.50 -1.94
C ASP A 81 -4.14 7.73 -3.10
N GLY A 82 -3.95 6.41 -2.96
CA GLY A 82 -3.44 5.55 -4.04
C GLY A 82 -4.43 5.36 -5.19
N LEU A 83 -5.71 5.07 -4.88
CA LEU A 83 -6.74 4.82 -5.89
C LEU A 83 -7.23 6.08 -6.61
N GLY A 84 -6.87 7.26 -6.11
CA GLY A 84 -7.24 8.55 -6.68
C GLY A 84 -8.27 9.27 -5.81
N PRO A 85 -7.88 10.35 -5.10
CA PRO A 85 -8.74 11.00 -4.10
C PRO A 85 -10.03 11.57 -4.69
N ALA A 86 -10.03 11.92 -5.98
CA ALA A 86 -11.22 12.43 -6.68
C ALA A 86 -12.39 11.44 -6.71
N ALA A 87 -12.11 10.13 -6.69
CA ALA A 87 -13.15 9.08 -6.64
C ALA A 87 -13.77 8.92 -5.25
N PHE A 88 -13.20 9.55 -4.21
CA PHE A 88 -13.55 9.36 -2.81
C PHE A 88 -14.00 10.67 -2.14
N ASN A 89 -14.71 11.52 -2.88
CA ASN A 89 -15.21 12.79 -2.35
C ASN A 89 -16.18 12.60 -1.17
N GLN A 90 -17.09 11.63 -1.26
CA GLN A 90 -18.04 11.33 -0.18
C GLN A 90 -17.33 10.84 1.08
N PHE A 91 -16.35 9.94 0.93
CA PHE A 91 -15.50 9.51 2.05
C PHE A 91 -14.71 10.69 2.64
N THR A 92 -14.15 11.57 1.81
CA THR A 92 -13.42 12.76 2.29
C THR A 92 -14.33 13.72 3.05
N GLN A 93 -15.57 13.92 2.58
CA GLN A 93 -16.56 14.70 3.30
C GLN A 93 -16.90 14.07 4.66
N ALA A 94 -17.19 12.76 4.69
CA ALA A 94 -17.45 12.04 5.93
C ALA A 94 -16.27 12.12 6.91
N LEU A 95 -15.04 12.01 6.41
CA LEU A 95 -13.83 12.16 7.22
C LEU A 95 -13.71 13.58 7.80
N ASN A 96 -13.97 14.61 7.00
CA ASN A 96 -13.91 16.00 7.45
C ASN A 96 -14.97 16.29 8.52
N GLU A 97 -16.20 15.80 8.36
CA GLU A 97 -17.26 15.96 9.37
C GLU A 97 -16.91 15.33 10.72
N VAL A 98 -16.12 14.26 10.71
CA VAL A 98 -15.73 13.52 11.92
C VAL A 98 -14.44 14.07 12.55
N THR A 99 -13.60 14.72 11.77
CA THR A 99 -12.29 15.25 12.22
C THR A 99 -12.29 16.74 12.50
N GLN A 100 -13.38 17.46 12.21
CA GLN A 100 -13.50 18.87 12.56
C GLN A 100 -13.50 19.06 14.09
N PRO A 101 -12.67 19.98 14.62
CA PRO A 101 -12.69 20.29 16.04
C PRO A 101 -14.03 20.95 16.39
N THR A 102 -14.78 20.34 17.31
CA THR A 102 -15.96 20.96 17.91
C THR A 102 -15.51 22.15 18.74
N VAL A 103 -15.57 23.35 18.19
CA VAL A 103 -15.33 24.58 18.97
C VAL A 103 -16.54 24.80 19.87
N ARG A 104 -16.43 24.36 21.13
CA ARG A 104 -17.37 24.75 22.19
C ARG A 104 -17.05 26.16 22.62
N ILE A 105 -17.93 27.10 22.31
CA ILE A 105 -17.87 28.47 22.81
C ILE A 105 -18.66 28.49 24.13
N GLU A 106 -17.95 28.49 25.26
CA GLU A 106 -18.57 28.73 26.56
C GLU A 106 -18.65 30.25 26.80
N THR A 107 -19.81 30.83 26.49
CA THR A 107 -20.11 32.22 26.87
C THR A 107 -20.45 32.25 28.36
N GLY A 108 -19.58 32.88 29.17
CA GLY A 108 -19.65 32.95 30.64
C GLY A 108 -20.80 33.77 31.23
N THR A 109 -21.97 33.80 30.61
CA THR A 109 -23.16 34.42 31.19
C THR A 109 -24.37 33.55 30.92
N ALA A 110 -25.05 33.19 32.00
CA ALA A 110 -26.23 32.36 32.06
C ALA A 110 -27.30 32.80 31.07
N ASN A 111 -27.30 32.21 29.88
CA ASN A 111 -28.49 32.03 29.08
C ASN A 111 -28.34 30.72 28.32
N THR A 112 -29.10 29.74 28.80
CA THR A 112 -29.35 28.44 28.20
C THR A 112 -29.87 28.61 26.78
N ASN A 113 -28.97 28.49 25.80
CA ASN A 113 -29.20 27.91 24.48
C ASN A 113 -27.81 27.62 23.90
N ALA A 114 -27.35 26.38 24.02
CA ALA A 114 -26.12 25.93 23.38
C ALA A 114 -26.33 26.00 21.86
N ILE A 115 -25.84 27.07 21.23
CA ILE A 115 -25.88 27.19 19.77
C ILE A 115 -24.75 26.30 19.23
N ASN A 116 -25.12 25.13 18.69
CA ASN A 116 -24.22 24.30 17.88
C ASN A 116 -23.92 25.03 16.56
N ASN A 117 -23.00 25.99 16.58
CA ASN A 117 -22.58 26.69 15.37
C ASN A 117 -21.55 25.85 14.61
N LEU A 118 -21.93 25.36 13.42
CA LEU A 118 -21.00 24.81 12.44
C LEU A 118 -20.12 25.94 11.88
N LEU A 119 -18.80 25.73 11.85
CA LEU A 119 -17.86 26.62 11.18
C LEU A 119 -18.04 26.50 9.66
N GLY A 120 -18.32 27.62 8.97
CA GLY A 120 -18.48 27.66 7.50
C GLY A 120 -19.64 28.50 7.00
N GLN A 121 -20.59 28.86 7.87
CA GLN A 121 -21.54 29.95 7.60
C GLN A 121 -20.98 31.26 8.16
N GLY A 122 -21.08 32.34 7.39
CA GLY A 122 -20.56 33.66 7.77
C GLY A 122 -21.26 34.21 9.01
N ASN A 123 -20.77 33.85 10.18
CA ASN A 123 -21.25 34.37 11.46
C ASN A 123 -20.39 35.55 11.88
N THR A 124 -21.01 36.72 11.95
CA THR A 124 -20.35 37.97 12.36
C THR A 124 -20.50 38.11 13.87
N PHE A 125 -19.44 37.86 14.62
CA PHE A 125 -19.44 37.97 16.08
C PHE A 125 -19.08 39.40 16.50
N SER A 126 -20.08 40.21 16.83
CA SER A 126 -19.90 41.54 17.41
C SER A 126 -19.97 41.47 18.94
N GLY A 127 -18.84 41.71 19.62
CA GLY A 127 -18.83 42.02 21.05
C GLY A 127 -18.38 40.93 22.02
N SER A 128 -17.53 39.98 21.62
CA SER A 128 -16.91 39.02 22.57
C SER A 128 -15.41 38.94 22.36
N ASN A 129 -14.64 39.12 23.44
CA ASN A 129 -13.20 38.88 23.44
C ASN A 129 -12.96 37.39 23.23
N VAL A 130 -12.54 37.01 22.01
CA VAL A 130 -12.12 35.65 21.71
C VAL A 130 -10.68 35.52 22.19
N ASN A 131 -10.46 34.85 23.32
CA ASN A 131 -9.14 34.33 23.66
C ASN A 131 -8.88 33.12 22.75
N VAL A 132 -8.42 33.40 21.53
CA VAL A 132 -7.79 32.40 20.68
C VAL A 132 -6.45 32.09 21.34
N GLY A 133 -6.38 30.98 22.08
CA GLY A 133 -5.12 30.48 22.60
C GLY A 133 -4.11 30.39 21.46
N GLU A 134 -3.06 31.21 21.56
CA GLU A 134 -1.78 31.15 20.86
C GLU A 134 -1.72 30.19 19.67
N VAL A 135 -2.11 30.66 18.49
CA VAL A 135 -1.68 30.04 17.24
C VAL A 135 -0.24 30.50 17.00
N VAL A 136 0.70 29.88 17.73
CA VAL A 136 2.13 30.10 17.52
C VAL A 136 2.48 29.66 16.10
N ALA A 137 2.96 30.63 15.34
CA ALA A 137 3.53 30.45 14.03
C ALA A 137 4.53 29.30 14.01
N GLY A 138 4.35 28.37 13.07
CA GLY A 138 5.47 27.62 12.50
C GLY A 138 5.62 26.14 12.88
N ASN A 139 4.83 25.57 13.79
CA ASN A 139 4.83 24.11 14.03
C ASN A 139 3.51 23.67 14.68
N VAL A 140 2.44 23.61 13.89
CA VAL A 140 1.19 22.95 14.33
C VAL A 140 1.37 21.47 14.08
N ILE A 141 1.42 20.71 15.17
CA ILE A 141 1.42 19.25 15.26
C ILE A 141 0.45 18.67 14.22
N LYS A 142 1.01 18.20 13.10
CA LYS A 142 0.33 17.46 12.03
C LYS A 142 0.50 15.97 12.31
N ASP A 143 -0.07 15.50 13.40
CA ASP A 143 -0.41 14.08 13.61
C ASP A 143 -1.13 14.00 14.95
N ASN A 144 -2.33 14.56 14.99
CA ASN A 144 -3.29 14.08 15.96
C ASN A 144 -3.69 12.68 15.50
N SER A 145 -3.00 11.70 16.08
CA SER A 145 -3.65 10.52 16.64
C SER A 145 -5.05 10.91 17.10
N PHE A 146 -6.01 10.05 16.81
CA PHE A 146 -7.44 10.21 17.02
C PHE A 146 -7.80 10.68 18.44
N VAL A 147 -7.59 11.97 18.76
CA VAL A 147 -8.25 12.67 19.86
C VAL A 147 -9.60 13.08 19.32
N ILE A 148 -10.38 12.10 18.89
CA ILE A 148 -11.82 12.28 18.92
C ILE A 148 -12.15 12.37 20.39
N ASN A 149 -12.77 13.49 20.79
CA ASN A 149 -13.55 13.62 22.01
C ASN A 149 -14.70 12.59 22.00
N ALA A 150 -14.37 11.31 22.03
CA ALA A 150 -15.27 10.20 22.19
C ALA A 150 -14.71 9.40 23.37
N ASP A 151 -15.00 9.87 24.58
CA ASP A 151 -14.85 9.11 25.83
C ASP A 151 -15.75 7.84 25.85
N ASN A 152 -16.25 7.39 24.69
CA ASN A 152 -17.21 6.32 24.53
C ASN A 152 -16.86 5.46 23.31
N ALA A 153 -16.54 4.19 23.55
CA ALA A 153 -16.24 3.18 22.53
C ALA A 153 -17.38 3.03 21.50
N VAL A 154 -18.63 3.25 21.90
CA VAL A 154 -19.80 3.19 21.02
C VAL A 154 -19.75 4.28 19.95
N VAL A 155 -19.32 5.49 20.32
CA VAL A 155 -19.19 6.61 19.37
C VAL A 155 -18.06 6.32 18.39
N ARG A 156 -16.92 5.81 18.88
CA ARG A 156 -15.80 5.41 18.00
C ARG A 156 -16.23 4.35 16.98
N GLN A 157 -16.99 3.34 17.41
CA GLN A 157 -17.49 2.30 16.53
C GLN A 157 -18.45 2.87 15.47
N ALA A 158 -19.42 3.69 15.87
CA ALA A 158 -20.37 4.30 14.93
C ALA A 158 -19.67 5.18 13.88
N LEU A 159 -18.59 5.87 14.27
CA LEU A 159 -17.76 6.65 13.35
C LEU A 159 -16.99 5.75 12.38
N GLN A 160 -16.38 4.68 12.87
CA GLN A 160 -15.71 3.69 12.01
C GLN A 160 -16.68 3.04 11.03
N ASP A 161 -17.89 2.70 11.46
CA ASP A 161 -18.91 2.10 10.59
C ASP A 161 -19.34 3.09 9.49
N ARG A 162 -19.56 4.35 9.85
CA ARG A 162 -19.90 5.41 8.88
C ARG A 162 -18.80 5.62 7.85
N LEU A 163 -17.54 5.66 8.30
CA LEU A 163 -16.38 5.82 7.43
C LEU A 163 -16.15 4.59 6.55
N THR A 164 -16.33 3.39 7.11
CA THR A 164 -16.32 2.11 6.37
C THR A 164 -17.31 2.18 5.22
N LEU A 165 -18.56 2.54 5.52
CA LEU A 165 -19.64 2.56 4.55
C LEU A 165 -19.32 3.53 3.40
N ALA A 166 -19.01 4.79 3.74
CA ALA A 166 -18.69 5.81 2.75
C ALA A 166 -17.47 5.43 1.88
N PHE A 167 -16.46 4.80 2.47
CA PHE A 167 -15.29 4.31 1.74
C PHE A 167 -15.67 3.21 0.74
N PHE A 168 -16.42 2.20 1.17
CA PHE A 168 -16.79 1.08 0.29
C PHE A 168 -17.81 1.49 -0.77
N GLU A 169 -18.69 2.45 -0.52
CA GLU A 169 -19.56 3.04 -1.55
C GLU A 169 -18.73 3.69 -2.66
N CYS A 170 -17.73 4.52 -2.31
CA CYS A 170 -16.80 5.10 -3.27
C CYS A 170 -16.01 4.02 -4.02
N LEU A 171 -15.50 3.02 -3.30
CA LEU A 171 -14.73 1.92 -3.90
C LEU A 171 -15.57 1.11 -4.89
N THR A 172 -16.84 0.86 -4.56
CA THR A 172 -17.78 0.13 -5.42
C THR A 172 -18.05 0.92 -6.70
N ALA A 173 -18.30 2.22 -6.57
CA ALA A 173 -18.51 3.12 -7.71
C ALA A 173 -17.28 3.22 -8.62
N LEU A 174 -16.07 3.19 -8.04
CA LEU A 174 -14.82 3.15 -8.80
C LEU A 174 -14.65 1.81 -9.52
N ALA A 175 -14.87 0.69 -8.82
CA ALA A 175 -14.68 -0.65 -9.38
C ALA A 175 -15.74 -1.03 -10.45
N ALA A 176 -16.88 -0.32 -10.46
CA ALA A 176 -17.86 -0.43 -11.54
C ALA A 176 -17.34 0.11 -12.89
N GLN A 177 -16.34 0.99 -12.87
CA GLN A 177 -15.76 1.58 -14.09
C GLN A 177 -14.68 0.71 -14.73
N GLY A 178 -14.11 -0.23 -13.97
CA GLY A 178 -13.03 -1.09 -14.43
C GLY A 178 -12.31 -1.78 -13.27
N PRO A 179 -11.25 -2.56 -13.58
CA PRO A 179 -10.45 -3.20 -12.54
C PRO A 179 -9.72 -2.18 -11.67
N LEU A 180 -9.51 -2.53 -10.41
CA LEU A 180 -8.62 -1.82 -9.49
C LEU A 180 -7.81 -2.82 -8.66
N CYS A 181 -6.64 -2.39 -8.19
CA CYS A 181 -5.69 -3.28 -7.53
C CYS A 181 -5.26 -2.78 -6.14
N PHE A 182 -5.26 -3.67 -5.15
CA PHE A 182 -4.63 -3.46 -3.85
C PHE A 182 -3.36 -4.29 -3.75
N PHE A 183 -2.27 -3.67 -3.35
CA PHE A 183 -1.00 -4.31 -3.07
C PHE A 183 -0.68 -4.16 -1.59
N PHE A 184 -0.52 -5.28 -0.90
CA PHE A 184 -0.05 -5.35 0.48
C PHE A 184 1.32 -6.01 0.46
N ASP A 185 2.38 -5.27 0.76
CA ASP A 185 3.74 -5.80 0.85
C ASP A 185 4.20 -5.88 2.31
N THR A 186 5.21 -6.71 2.54
CA THR A 186 5.74 -7.01 3.86
C THR A 186 4.67 -7.41 4.88
N TYR A 187 3.71 -8.25 4.47
CA TYR A 187 2.58 -8.67 5.31
C TYR A 187 2.99 -9.25 6.67
N ASP A 188 4.18 -9.83 6.79
CA ASP A 188 4.71 -10.33 8.07
C ASP A 188 4.89 -9.24 9.15
N LYS A 189 4.80 -7.95 8.79
CA LYS A 189 4.82 -6.81 9.71
C LYS A 189 3.46 -6.13 9.91
N VAL A 190 2.38 -6.74 9.43
CA VAL A 190 1.03 -6.17 9.55
C VAL A 190 0.67 -5.90 11.02
N THR A 191 0.10 -4.72 11.27
CA THR A 191 -0.46 -4.36 12.59
C THR A 191 -1.79 -5.08 12.81
N VAL A 192 -2.19 -5.30 14.07
CA VAL A 192 -3.46 -5.98 14.41
C VAL A 192 -4.66 -5.25 13.80
N GLU A 193 -4.65 -3.91 13.82
CA GLU A 193 -5.72 -3.07 13.29
C GLU A 193 -5.83 -3.17 11.76
N ALA A 194 -4.69 -3.13 11.05
CA ALA A 194 -4.67 -3.29 9.60
C ALA A 194 -5.07 -4.71 9.16
N GLU A 195 -4.64 -5.74 9.89
CA GLU A 195 -5.05 -7.13 9.64
C GLU A 195 -6.56 -7.30 9.86
N ALA A 196 -7.09 -6.76 10.96
CA ALA A 196 -8.52 -6.78 11.24
C ALA A 196 -9.32 -6.05 10.15
N TRP A 197 -8.82 -4.93 9.64
CA TRP A 197 -9.46 -4.23 8.53
C TRP A 197 -9.45 -5.05 7.24
N LEU A 198 -8.31 -5.61 6.87
CA LEU A 198 -8.15 -6.42 5.65
C LEU A 198 -9.08 -7.64 5.69
N MET A 199 -9.01 -8.40 6.78
CA MET A 199 -9.71 -9.68 6.95
C MET A 199 -11.20 -9.51 7.27
N GLY A 200 -11.57 -8.44 7.99
CA GLY A 200 -12.95 -8.18 8.41
C GLY A 200 -13.75 -7.34 7.40
N HIS A 201 -13.09 -6.50 6.60
CA HIS A 201 -13.78 -5.57 5.72
C HIS A 201 -13.52 -5.79 4.24
N LEU A 202 -12.26 -5.70 3.80
CA LEU A 202 -11.91 -5.72 2.38
C LEU A 202 -12.13 -7.12 1.77
N LEU A 203 -11.46 -8.14 2.30
CA LEU A 203 -11.49 -9.48 1.70
C LEU A 203 -12.90 -10.08 1.66
N PRO A 204 -13.73 -10.02 2.73
CA PRO A 204 -15.08 -10.59 2.70
C PRO A 204 -15.96 -9.93 1.64
N ARG A 205 -15.83 -8.62 1.42
CA ARG A 205 -16.58 -7.91 0.37
C ARG A 205 -16.16 -8.34 -1.03
N VAL A 206 -14.88 -8.64 -1.25
CA VAL A 206 -14.41 -9.24 -2.51
C VAL A 206 -14.98 -10.65 -2.68
N ARG A 207 -15.00 -11.44 -1.60
CA ARG A 207 -15.52 -12.82 -1.61
C ARG A 207 -17.00 -12.91 -1.91
N ASP A 208 -17.78 -12.07 -1.24
CA ASP A 208 -19.23 -12.09 -1.33
C ASP A 208 -19.73 -11.36 -2.59
N GLY A 209 -18.81 -10.87 -3.43
CA GLY A 209 -19.13 -10.18 -4.68
C GLY A 209 -19.75 -8.79 -4.50
N LEU A 210 -19.68 -8.24 -3.28
CA LEU A 210 -20.18 -6.90 -2.95
C LEU A 210 -19.35 -5.81 -3.63
N ILE A 211 -18.07 -6.07 -3.87
CA ILE A 211 -17.20 -5.26 -4.72
C ILE A 211 -16.64 -6.12 -5.85
N GLN A 212 -16.99 -5.78 -7.08
CA GLN A 212 -16.52 -6.49 -8.28
C GLN A 212 -15.26 -5.83 -8.83
N ASN A 213 -14.53 -6.51 -9.71
CA ASN A 213 -13.34 -5.98 -10.38
C ASN A 213 -12.19 -5.53 -9.45
N VAL A 214 -12.21 -5.96 -8.18
CA VAL A 214 -11.11 -5.71 -7.23
C VAL A 214 -10.15 -6.90 -7.25
N VAL A 215 -8.88 -6.62 -7.54
CA VAL A 215 -7.78 -7.58 -7.40
C VAL A 215 -6.94 -7.21 -6.19
N VAL A 216 -6.64 -8.18 -5.34
CA VAL A 216 -5.83 -8.01 -4.15
C VAL A 216 -4.58 -8.87 -4.27
N VAL A 217 -3.41 -8.28 -4.03
CA VAL A 217 -2.12 -8.98 -3.96
C VAL A 217 -1.56 -8.80 -2.56
N ILE A 218 -1.25 -9.90 -1.88
CA ILE A 218 -0.67 -9.92 -0.54
C ILE A 218 0.66 -10.65 -0.61
N ALA A 219 1.75 -9.93 -0.33
CA ALA A 219 3.11 -10.44 -0.34
C ALA A 219 3.73 -10.36 1.06
N GLY A 220 4.39 -11.43 1.48
CA GLY A 220 5.00 -11.49 2.80
C GLY A 220 5.86 -12.74 2.99
N ARG A 221 6.61 -12.77 4.10
CA ARG A 221 7.25 -14.03 4.55
C ARG A 221 6.22 -15.02 5.05
N SER A 222 5.14 -14.50 5.63
CA SER A 222 3.89 -15.18 5.91
C SER A 222 2.76 -14.41 5.22
N VAL A 223 1.66 -15.10 4.94
CA VAL A 223 0.44 -14.53 4.35
C VAL A 223 -0.77 -14.96 5.19
N PRO A 224 -1.93 -14.28 5.11
CA PRO A 224 -3.08 -14.64 5.92
C PRO A 224 -3.55 -16.07 5.63
N LYS A 225 -3.88 -16.80 6.69
CA LYS A 225 -4.43 -18.16 6.60
C LYS A 225 -5.92 -18.09 6.30
N LEU A 226 -6.26 -18.13 5.02
CA LEU A 226 -7.64 -18.23 4.55
C LEU A 226 -8.06 -19.70 4.45
N ASP A 227 -9.29 -19.98 4.88
CA ASP A 227 -9.89 -21.32 4.86
C ASP A 227 -10.36 -21.74 3.45
N ASN A 228 -10.92 -22.94 3.35
CA ASN A 228 -11.35 -23.54 2.09
C ASN A 228 -12.46 -22.75 1.36
N GLN A 229 -13.17 -21.85 2.05
CA GLN A 229 -14.21 -21.02 1.41
C GLN A 229 -13.61 -20.07 0.36
N TRP A 230 -12.30 -19.80 0.46
CA TRP A 230 -11.59 -18.87 -0.40
C TRP A 230 -10.88 -19.55 -1.57
N ASP A 231 -10.82 -20.88 -1.62
CA ASP A 231 -9.99 -21.63 -2.57
C ASP A 231 -10.29 -21.27 -4.03
N ARG A 232 -11.55 -20.97 -4.36
CA ARG A 232 -11.94 -20.58 -5.73
C ARG A 232 -11.43 -19.20 -6.14
N MET A 233 -11.12 -18.32 -5.18
CA MET A 233 -10.66 -16.96 -5.42
C MET A 233 -9.17 -16.73 -5.20
N ILE A 234 -8.49 -17.60 -4.46
CA ILE A 234 -7.07 -17.42 -4.13
C ILE A 234 -6.16 -18.08 -5.16
N ALA A 235 -5.20 -17.31 -5.67
CA ALA A 235 -4.01 -17.80 -6.34
C ALA A 235 -2.84 -17.77 -5.36
N ARG A 236 -2.38 -18.95 -4.91
CA ARG A 236 -1.18 -19.05 -4.05
C ARG A 236 0.05 -19.26 -4.92
N THR A 237 1.09 -18.48 -4.66
CA THR A 237 2.38 -18.63 -5.34
C THR A 237 3.53 -18.39 -4.38
N GLY A 238 4.59 -19.16 -4.56
CA GLY A 238 5.90 -18.87 -4.00
C GLY A 238 6.76 -18.07 -4.97
N LEU A 239 7.95 -17.69 -4.50
CA LEU A 239 9.05 -17.23 -5.34
C LEU A 239 10.22 -18.19 -5.16
N ASP A 240 10.75 -18.67 -6.28
CA ASP A 240 11.88 -19.58 -6.28
C ASP A 240 13.21 -18.83 -6.41
N LEU A 241 14.28 -19.48 -5.97
CA LEU A 241 15.65 -19.07 -6.28
C LEU A 241 15.84 -19.06 -7.81
N PHE A 242 16.74 -18.21 -8.29
CA PHE A 242 17.12 -18.25 -9.69
C PHE A 242 17.94 -19.49 -9.99
N SER A 243 17.58 -20.19 -11.07
CA SER A 243 18.45 -21.20 -11.65
C SER A 243 19.60 -20.53 -12.41
N GLU A 244 20.66 -21.29 -12.68
CA GLU A 244 21.85 -20.80 -13.37
C GLU A 244 21.56 -20.06 -14.70
N PRO A 245 20.62 -20.51 -15.57
CA PRO A 245 20.24 -19.75 -16.78
C PRO A 245 19.68 -18.35 -16.47
N TYR A 246 18.85 -18.21 -15.44
CA TYR A 246 18.26 -16.94 -15.05
C TYR A 246 19.24 -16.03 -14.31
N VAL A 247 20.21 -16.60 -13.59
CA VAL A 247 21.34 -15.84 -13.04
C VAL A 247 22.17 -15.25 -14.17
N LYS A 248 22.47 -16.03 -15.21
CA LYS A 248 23.16 -15.52 -16.40
C LYS A 248 22.38 -14.40 -17.08
N GLU A 249 21.08 -14.59 -17.30
CA GLU A 249 20.22 -13.54 -17.87
C GLU A 249 20.28 -12.25 -17.03
N TYR A 250 20.08 -12.37 -15.71
CA TYR A 250 20.09 -11.22 -14.80
C TYR A 250 21.43 -10.48 -14.80
N LEU A 251 22.55 -11.20 -14.66
CA LEU A 251 23.87 -10.58 -14.55
C LEU A 251 24.33 -9.98 -15.88
N VAL A 252 24.24 -10.75 -16.97
CA VAL A 252 24.80 -10.33 -18.26
C VAL A 252 23.84 -9.39 -18.98
N GLN A 253 22.61 -9.84 -19.21
CA GLN A 253 21.69 -9.12 -20.10
C GLN A 253 21.04 -7.93 -19.42
N ARG A 254 20.77 -8.04 -18.11
CA ARG A 254 20.03 -7.00 -17.37
C ARG A 254 20.95 -6.03 -16.64
N ARG A 255 21.99 -6.54 -15.99
CA ARG A 255 22.97 -5.74 -15.23
C ARG A 255 24.17 -5.29 -16.06
N GLY A 256 24.38 -5.85 -17.24
CA GLY A 256 25.48 -5.47 -18.13
C GLY A 256 26.85 -6.00 -17.70
N LEU A 257 26.89 -7.04 -16.87
CA LEU A 257 28.13 -7.70 -16.49
C LEU A 257 28.74 -8.40 -17.72
N ILE A 258 30.07 -8.43 -17.79
CA ILE A 258 30.79 -9.18 -18.82
C ILE A 258 30.39 -10.66 -18.74
N ASP A 259 30.11 -11.28 -19.90
CA ASP A 259 29.77 -12.71 -20.00
C ASP A 259 31.02 -13.58 -19.80
N ASP A 260 31.53 -13.61 -18.57
CA ASP A 260 32.59 -14.52 -18.13
C ASP A 260 31.95 -15.71 -17.39
N PRO A 261 32.01 -16.93 -17.95
CA PRO A 261 31.46 -18.13 -17.33
C PRO A 261 32.01 -18.42 -15.93
N ASN A 262 33.27 -18.10 -15.66
CA ASN A 262 33.88 -18.35 -14.34
C ASN A 262 33.31 -17.40 -13.30
N VAL A 263 33.14 -16.12 -13.64
CA VAL A 263 32.55 -15.11 -12.77
C VAL A 263 31.08 -15.43 -12.51
N ILE A 264 30.31 -15.77 -13.55
CA ILE A 264 28.88 -16.13 -13.41
C ILE A 264 28.72 -17.36 -12.53
N LYS A 265 29.56 -18.40 -12.72
CA LYS A 265 29.53 -19.61 -11.90
C LYS A 265 29.91 -19.33 -10.44
N ALA A 266 30.93 -18.50 -10.20
CA ALA A 266 31.32 -18.10 -8.85
C ALA A 266 30.20 -17.31 -8.14
N LEU A 267 29.55 -16.39 -8.85
CA LEU A 267 28.41 -15.62 -8.35
C LEU A 267 27.19 -16.50 -8.07
N PHE A 268 26.91 -17.47 -8.94
CA PHE A 268 25.85 -18.44 -8.71
C PHE A 268 26.14 -19.32 -7.49
N GLN A 269 27.37 -19.83 -7.35
CA GLN A 269 27.78 -20.63 -6.19
C GLN A 269 27.76 -19.83 -4.88
N GLY A 270 28.16 -18.55 -4.91
CA GLY A 270 28.18 -17.68 -3.73
C GLY A 270 26.82 -17.14 -3.30
N SER A 271 25.88 -16.96 -4.24
CA SER A 271 24.51 -16.49 -3.95
C SER A 271 23.50 -17.62 -3.81
N THR A 272 23.84 -18.82 -4.28
CA THR A 272 22.94 -19.98 -4.39
C THR A 272 21.65 -19.64 -5.17
N GLY A 273 21.71 -18.66 -6.08
CA GLY A 273 20.57 -18.16 -6.83
C GLY A 273 19.64 -17.20 -6.06
N GLN A 274 20.02 -16.72 -4.87
CA GLN A 274 19.22 -15.76 -4.12
C GLN A 274 19.28 -14.36 -4.77
N PRO A 275 18.17 -13.78 -5.24
CA PRO A 275 18.17 -12.52 -5.98
C PRO A 275 18.81 -11.35 -5.25
N GLN A 276 18.55 -11.18 -3.95
CA GLN A 276 19.13 -10.08 -3.16
C GLN A 276 20.65 -10.19 -3.04
N LEU A 277 21.18 -11.37 -2.71
CA LEU A 277 22.63 -11.58 -2.63
C LEU A 277 23.28 -11.40 -4.01
N LEU A 278 22.64 -11.91 -5.05
CA LEU A 278 23.12 -11.77 -6.42
C LEU A 278 23.22 -10.30 -6.85
N ALA A 279 22.22 -9.49 -6.52
CA ALA A 279 22.25 -8.05 -6.74
C ALA A 279 23.41 -7.37 -5.99
N MET A 280 23.59 -7.68 -4.71
CA MET A 280 24.68 -7.12 -3.90
C MET A 280 26.07 -7.48 -4.43
N LEU A 281 26.28 -8.74 -4.81
CA LEU A 281 27.56 -9.20 -5.37
C LEU A 281 27.83 -8.56 -6.74
N ALA A 282 26.81 -8.44 -7.59
CA ALA A 282 26.92 -7.78 -8.88
C ALA A 282 27.27 -6.30 -8.73
N ASP A 283 26.60 -5.58 -7.83
CA ASP A 283 26.86 -4.16 -7.56
C ASP A 283 28.29 -3.92 -7.06
N ASN A 284 28.83 -4.83 -6.24
CA ASN A 284 30.23 -4.76 -5.80
C ASN A 284 31.23 -4.93 -6.95
N ILE A 285 30.98 -5.87 -7.87
CA ILE A 285 31.86 -6.09 -9.02
C ILE A 285 31.82 -4.91 -9.98
N LEU A 286 30.63 -4.39 -10.29
CA LEU A 286 30.48 -3.23 -11.16
C LEU A 286 31.22 -2.00 -10.61
N ARG A 287 31.12 -1.75 -9.30
CA ARG A 287 31.91 -0.68 -8.65
C ARG A 287 33.42 -0.88 -8.79
N SER A 288 33.90 -2.12 -8.69
CA SER A 288 35.33 -2.41 -8.86
C SER A 288 35.80 -2.24 -10.31
N GLN A 289 34.93 -2.47 -11.30
CA GLN A 289 35.21 -2.23 -12.71
C GLN A 289 35.27 -0.73 -13.03
N ASP A 290 34.37 0.07 -12.44
CA ASP A 290 34.36 1.52 -12.62
C ASP A 290 35.53 2.21 -11.91
N SER A 291 35.97 1.69 -10.76
CA SER A 291 37.10 2.25 -9.99
C SER A 291 38.48 1.88 -10.56
N GLY A 292 38.55 0.88 -11.44
CA GLY A 292 39.79 0.44 -12.09
C GLY A 292 40.19 1.26 -13.32
N GLY A 293 39.46 2.34 -13.63
CA GLY A 293 39.70 3.22 -14.77
C GLY A 293 40.44 4.52 -14.45
N ASP A 294 40.78 4.80 -13.19
CA ASP A 294 41.31 6.10 -12.74
C ASP A 294 42.63 6.00 -11.94
N ASP A 295 43.37 4.90 -12.08
CA ASP A 295 44.79 4.85 -11.68
C ASP A 295 45.68 5.12 -12.90
N ASP A 296 45.59 6.35 -13.39
CA ASP A 296 46.51 6.95 -14.35
C ASP A 296 47.60 7.75 -13.59
N TRP A 297 48.28 7.08 -12.66
CA TRP A 297 49.54 7.57 -12.05
C TRP A 297 50.43 6.40 -11.61
N LEU A 298 51.14 5.79 -12.56
CA LEU A 298 52.59 5.49 -12.54
C LEU A 298 53.01 4.70 -13.79
#